data_AF-A0A1I5TWR1-F1
#
_entry.id   AF-A0A1I5TWR1-F1
#
_cell.length_a   1.000
_cell.length_b   1.000
_cell.length_c   1.000
_cell.angle_alpha   90.00
_cell.angle_beta   90.00
_cell.angle_gamma   90.00
#
_symmetry.space_group_name_H-M   'P 1'
#
loop_
_entity.id
_entity.type
_entity.pdbx_description
1 polymer ?
#
loop_
_entity_poly.entity_id
_entity_poly.type
_entity_poly.pdbx_seq_one_letter_code
_entity_poly.pdbx_strand_id
1 'polypeptide(L)'
;MASYRVAPFDSVHALGVVSINYARFELTHVWMLAAVGNMKERQAAVISARTNPSDRVKLIETFITHAEWSDEALAAIKHYLKAMGILTTNRNVLVHSNMVEAWKDQTAIYSISRKGTTNIIRSSLEEIRQVADDLNEYFDFGHMLSNYIASEVHRAALEAGMMVVSKVPPLPPMPFTLILASVQRRRPETLF
;
A
#
# COMPACT_ATOMS: atom_id res chain seq x y z
N MET A 1 17.11 11.38 35.45
CA MET A 1 15.92 11.17 34.61
C MET A 1 16.38 11.13 33.15
N ALA A 2 16.18 10.02 32.44
CA ALA A 2 16.46 9.97 31.00
C ALA A 2 15.33 10.71 30.27
N SER A 3 15.65 11.78 29.53
CA SER A 3 14.65 12.46 28.71
C SER A 3 14.17 11.50 27.62
N TYR A 4 12.86 11.29 27.50
CA TYR A 4 12.28 10.55 26.39
C TYR A 4 12.59 11.30 25.08
N ARG A 5 13.57 10.82 24.31
CA ARG A 5 13.92 11.39 23.01
C ARG A 5 13.07 10.72 21.93
N VAL A 6 12.09 11.47 21.44
CA VAL A 6 11.29 11.09 20.27
C VAL A 6 12.14 11.28 19.01
N ALA A 7 11.84 10.53 17.95
CA ALA A 7 12.38 10.79 16.62
C ALA A 7 12.13 12.25 16.17
N PRO A 8 12.88 12.76 15.17
CA PRO A 8 12.69 14.12 14.66
C PRO A 8 11.23 14.40 14.29
N PHE A 9 10.74 15.59 14.66
CA PHE A 9 9.31 15.97 14.52
C PHE A 9 8.80 15.77 13.09
N ASP A 10 9.56 16.21 12.09
CA ASP A 10 9.16 16.10 10.68
C ASP A 10 8.98 14.65 10.23
N SER A 11 9.81 13.74 10.73
CA SER A 11 9.69 12.30 10.44
C SER A 11 8.44 11.72 11.08
N VAL A 12 8.11 12.13 12.31
CA VAL A 12 6.86 11.71 12.99
C VAL A 12 5.64 12.24 12.25
N HIS A 13 5.67 13.51 11.83
CA HIS A 13 4.61 14.10 11.05
C HIS A 13 4.41 13.38 9.71
N ALA A 14 5.49 13.13 8.96
CA ALA A 14 5.43 12.39 7.70
C ALA A 14 4.85 10.97 7.88
N LEU A 15 5.20 10.27 8.97
CA LEU A 15 4.62 8.98 9.30
C LEU A 15 3.10 9.06 9.59
N GLY A 16 2.66 10.14 10.24
CA GLY A 16 1.24 10.44 10.43
C GLY A 16 0.50 10.56 9.08
N VAL A 17 1.09 11.29 8.13
CA VAL A 17 0.54 11.42 6.77
C VAL A 17 0.50 10.07 6.05
N VAL A 18 1.57 9.26 6.12
CA VAL A 18 1.57 7.88 5.59
C VAL A 18 0.41 7.06 6.16
N SER A 19 0.17 7.15 7.47
CA SER A 19 -0.89 6.39 8.14
C SER A 19 -2.29 6.79 7.65
N ILE A 20 -2.54 8.10 7.50
CA ILE A 20 -3.81 8.63 6.98
C ILE A 20 -4.00 8.25 5.51
N ASN A 21 -2.98 8.46 4.68
CA ASN A 21 -3.04 8.15 3.26
C ASN A 21 -3.21 6.65 3.02
N TYR A 22 -2.58 5.80 3.83
CA TYR A 22 -2.80 4.36 3.75
C TYR A 22 -4.23 3.97 4.09
N ALA A 23 -4.83 4.56 5.13
CA ALA A 23 -6.24 4.28 5.46
C ALA A 23 -7.18 4.65 4.32
N ARG A 24 -6.92 5.77 3.61
CA ARG A 24 -7.64 6.15 2.40
C ARG A 24 -7.39 5.17 1.26
N PHE A 25 -6.13 4.83 1.00
CA PHE A 25 -5.74 3.84 0.00
C PHE A 25 -6.39 2.47 0.26
N GLU A 26 -6.59 2.06 1.51
CA GLU A 26 -7.30 0.80 1.79
C GLU A 26 -8.74 0.78 1.28
N LEU A 27 -9.40 1.94 1.13
CA LEU A 27 -10.74 2.03 0.54
C LEU A 27 -10.72 1.63 -0.95
N THR A 28 -9.64 1.95 -1.68
CA THR A 28 -9.54 1.56 -3.09
C THR A 28 -9.43 0.06 -3.27
N HIS A 29 -8.98 -0.70 -2.26
CA HIS A 29 -9.06 -2.17 -2.30
C HIS A 29 -10.51 -2.66 -2.34
N VAL A 30 -11.39 -2.02 -1.57
CA VAL A 30 -12.82 -2.34 -1.55
C VAL A 30 -13.46 -2.02 -2.88
N TRP A 31 -13.18 -0.83 -3.43
CA TRP A 31 -13.72 -0.43 -4.73
C TRP A 31 -13.21 -1.28 -5.87
N MET A 32 -11.91 -1.62 -5.88
CA MET A 32 -11.35 -2.52 -6.88
C MET A 32 -11.97 -3.91 -6.78
N LEU A 33 -12.11 -4.48 -5.58
CA LEU A 33 -12.78 -5.77 -5.41
C LEU A 33 -14.24 -5.72 -5.85
N ALA A 34 -14.96 -4.65 -5.51
CA ALA A 34 -16.34 -4.42 -5.95
C ALA A 34 -16.44 -4.40 -7.47
N ALA A 35 -15.55 -3.64 -8.10
CA ALA A 35 -15.51 -3.47 -9.54
C ALA A 35 -15.10 -4.76 -10.26
N VAL A 36 -14.02 -5.45 -9.87
CA VAL A 36 -13.59 -6.67 -10.57
C VAL A 36 -14.53 -7.85 -10.36
N GLY A 37 -15.17 -7.94 -9.19
CA GLY A 37 -16.06 -9.05 -8.83
C GLY A 37 -17.54 -8.79 -9.12
N ASN A 38 -17.86 -7.67 -9.78
CA ASN A 38 -19.24 -7.23 -10.05
C ASN A 38 -20.15 -7.32 -8.81
N MET A 39 -19.68 -6.81 -7.68
CA MET A 39 -20.39 -6.91 -6.40
C MET A 39 -20.69 -5.53 -5.83
N LYS A 40 -21.70 -5.44 -4.97
CA LYS A 40 -22.00 -4.18 -4.27
C LYS A 40 -20.84 -3.84 -3.34
N GLU A 41 -20.54 -2.55 -3.21
CA GLU A 41 -19.46 -2.06 -2.34
C GLU A 41 -19.56 -2.62 -0.91
N ARG A 42 -20.76 -2.71 -0.35
CA ARG A 42 -20.99 -3.30 0.99
C ARG A 42 -20.56 -4.77 1.07
N GLN A 43 -20.76 -5.55 0.01
CA GLN A 43 -20.32 -6.95 -0.04
C GLN A 43 -18.79 -7.02 -0.11
N ALA A 44 -18.19 -6.22 -0.98
CA ALA A 44 -16.73 -6.11 -1.09
C ALA A 44 -16.09 -5.66 0.23
N ALA A 45 -16.71 -4.72 0.95
CA ALA A 45 -16.23 -4.24 2.24
C ALA A 45 -16.23 -5.36 3.29
N VAL A 46 -17.31 -6.14 3.36
CA VAL A 46 -17.41 -7.29 4.29
C VAL A 46 -16.37 -8.35 3.98
N ILE A 47 -16.13 -8.65 2.69
CA ILE A 47 -15.12 -9.61 2.26
C ILE A 47 -13.72 -9.07 2.60
N SER A 48 -13.38 -7.87 2.17
CA SER A 48 -12.08 -7.22 2.42
C SER A 48 -11.74 -7.09 3.90
N ALA A 49 -12.72 -6.83 4.77
CA ALA A 49 -12.54 -6.77 6.22
C ALA A 49 -12.18 -8.14 6.83
N ARG A 50 -12.58 -9.25 6.18
CA ARG A 50 -12.29 -10.63 6.60
C ARG A 50 -11.09 -11.24 5.88
N THR A 51 -10.53 -10.55 4.89
CA THR A 51 -9.37 -11.00 4.12
C THR A 51 -8.11 -10.30 4.62
N ASN A 52 -7.06 -11.06 4.91
CA ASN A 52 -5.76 -10.49 5.26
C ASN A 52 -5.27 -9.58 4.13
N PRO A 53 -4.61 -8.45 4.43
CA PRO A 53 -4.08 -7.55 3.39
C PRO A 53 -3.24 -8.25 2.32
N SER A 54 -2.43 -9.25 2.71
CA SER A 54 -1.61 -10.06 1.79
C SER A 54 -2.41 -10.96 0.84
N ASP A 55 -3.63 -11.34 1.23
CA ASP A 55 -4.49 -12.23 0.47
C ASP A 55 -5.48 -11.45 -0.41
N ARG A 56 -5.67 -10.14 -0.17
CA ARG A 56 -6.55 -9.28 -0.97
C ARG A 56 -6.10 -9.17 -2.42
N VAL A 57 -4.78 -9.11 -2.67
CA VAL A 57 -4.21 -9.12 -4.03
C VAL A 57 -4.64 -10.39 -4.76
N LYS A 58 -4.41 -11.57 -4.15
CA LYS A 58 -4.79 -12.86 -4.73
C LYS A 58 -6.29 -12.99 -4.98
N LEU A 59 -7.09 -12.42 -4.08
CA LEU A 59 -8.54 -12.40 -4.22
C LEU A 59 -8.95 -11.61 -5.47
N ILE A 60 -8.40 -10.41 -5.68
CA ILE A 60 -8.66 -9.61 -6.90
C ILE A 60 -8.13 -10.35 -8.14
N GLU A 61 -6.95 -10.97 -8.05
CA GLU A 61 -6.38 -11.79 -9.13
C GLU A 61 -7.28 -12.97 -9.53
N THR A 62 -8.03 -13.52 -8.58
CA THR A 62 -8.98 -14.61 -8.87
C THR A 62 -10.15 -14.12 -9.72
N PHE A 63 -10.62 -12.88 -9.54
CA PHE A 63 -11.73 -12.37 -10.34
C PHE A 63 -11.29 -11.97 -11.76
N ILE A 64 -10.07 -11.46 -11.92
CA ILE A 64 -9.59 -11.05 -13.26
C ILE A 64 -9.35 -12.23 -14.19
N THR A 65 -9.03 -13.43 -13.68
CA THR A 65 -8.76 -14.61 -14.53
C THR A 65 -10.01 -15.20 -15.16
N HIS A 66 -11.20 -14.84 -14.67
CA HIS A 66 -12.47 -15.41 -15.11
C HIS A 66 -13.29 -14.48 -16.03
N ALA A 67 -12.77 -13.30 -16.35
CA ALA A 67 -13.44 -12.32 -17.20
C ALA A 67 -12.58 -11.94 -18.42
N GLU A 68 -13.24 -11.53 -19.49
CA GLU A 68 -12.57 -10.99 -20.68
C GLU A 68 -12.28 -9.50 -20.44
N TRP A 69 -11.00 -9.13 -20.46
CA TRP A 69 -10.54 -7.76 -20.27
C TRP A 69 -9.84 -7.28 -21.54
N SER A 70 -9.93 -5.98 -21.84
CA SER A 70 -9.00 -5.39 -22.80
C SER A 70 -7.57 -5.47 -22.26
N ASP A 71 -6.59 -5.58 -23.15
CA ASP A 71 -5.17 -5.65 -22.77
C ASP A 71 -4.75 -4.45 -21.91
N GLU A 72 -5.28 -3.27 -22.23
CA GLU A 72 -5.02 -2.02 -21.51
C GLU A 72 -5.60 -2.07 -20.08
N ALA A 73 -6.84 -2.51 -19.91
CA ALA A 73 -7.47 -2.63 -18.60
C ALA A 73 -6.76 -3.68 -17.74
N LEU A 74 -6.40 -4.83 -18.33
CA LEU A 74 -5.67 -5.89 -17.64
C LEU A 74 -4.27 -5.40 -17.21
N ALA A 75 -3.57 -4.64 -18.05
CA ALA A 75 -2.29 -4.05 -17.70
C ALA A 75 -2.43 -3.05 -16.54
N ALA A 76 -3.46 -2.19 -16.55
CA ALA A 76 -3.73 -1.26 -15.46
C ALA A 76 -4.05 -1.95 -14.14
N ILE A 77 -4.87 -3.02 -14.16
CA ILE A 77 -5.20 -3.79 -12.96
C ILE A 77 -3.94 -4.47 -12.40
N LYS A 78 -3.16 -5.13 -13.25
CA LYS A 78 -1.89 -5.77 -12.81
C LYS A 78 -0.90 -4.75 -12.25
N HIS A 79 -0.82 -3.57 -12.86
CA HIS A 79 0.00 -2.46 -12.38
C HIS A 79 -0.44 -1.99 -10.98
N TYR A 80 -1.76 -1.78 -10.79
CA TYR A 80 -2.34 -1.45 -9.49
C TYR A 80 -2.03 -2.50 -8.42
N LEU A 81 -2.21 -3.80 -8.73
CA LEU A 81 -1.96 -4.88 -7.78
C LEU A 81 -0.49 -4.99 -7.37
N LYS A 82 0.43 -4.76 -8.30
CA LYS A 82 1.86 -4.71 -8.00
C LYS A 82 2.18 -3.55 -7.04
N ALA A 83 1.65 -2.36 -7.32
CA ALA A 83 1.83 -1.19 -6.49
C ALA A 83 1.24 -1.37 -5.09
N MET A 84 0.04 -1.95 -4.98
CA MET A 84 -0.60 -2.31 -3.72
C MET A 84 0.33 -3.16 -2.84
N GLY A 85 0.99 -4.18 -3.40
CA GLY A 85 1.95 -4.99 -2.67
C GLY A 85 3.13 -4.19 -2.10
N ILE A 86 3.69 -3.26 -2.91
CA ILE A 86 4.79 -2.39 -2.49
C ILE A 86 4.35 -1.44 -1.37
N LEU A 87 3.22 -0.75 -1.56
CA LEU A 87 2.69 0.22 -0.61
C LEU A 87 2.31 -0.42 0.73
N THR A 88 1.68 -1.59 0.72
CA THR A 88 1.42 -2.37 1.94
C THR A 88 2.73 -2.78 2.64
N THR A 89 3.75 -3.16 1.88
CA THR A 89 5.07 -3.52 2.45
C THR A 89 5.72 -2.31 3.11
N ASN A 90 5.76 -1.17 2.41
CA ASN A 90 6.30 0.08 2.93
C ASN A 90 5.57 0.53 4.20
N ARG A 91 4.23 0.51 4.20
CA ARG A 91 3.44 0.87 5.37
C ARG A 91 3.72 -0.07 6.55
N ASN A 92 3.79 -1.37 6.31
CA ASN A 92 4.11 -2.34 7.37
C ASN A 92 5.48 -2.04 7.99
N VAL A 93 6.45 -1.70 7.15
CA VAL A 93 7.78 -1.28 7.56
C VAL A 93 7.73 0.00 8.39
N LEU A 94 7.02 1.03 7.95
CA LEU A 94 7.04 2.35 8.58
C LEU A 94 6.19 2.40 9.87
N VAL A 95 4.98 1.85 9.84
CA VAL A 95 3.97 2.03 10.92
C VAL A 95 4.14 1.01 12.04
N HIS A 96 4.67 -0.18 11.76
CA HIS A 96 4.89 -1.22 12.79
C HIS A 96 6.32 -1.26 13.33
N SER A 97 7.12 -0.26 12.99
CA SER A 97 8.45 -0.08 13.54
C SER A 97 8.45 1.01 14.61
N ASN A 98 9.42 0.93 15.50
CA ASN A 98 9.73 2.03 16.41
C ASN A 98 10.71 2.98 15.73
N MET A 99 10.55 4.28 15.97
CA MET A 99 11.46 5.30 15.44
C MET A 99 12.32 5.86 16.57
N VAL A 100 13.62 5.90 16.34
CA VAL A 100 14.56 6.64 17.17
C VAL A 100 15.39 7.57 16.31
N GLU A 101 15.81 8.67 16.91
CA GLU A 101 16.81 9.55 16.31
C GLU A 101 18.07 8.72 16.01
N ALA A 102 18.53 8.74 14.75
CA ALA A 102 19.80 8.13 14.36
C ALA A 102 20.91 9.20 14.32
N TRP A 103 22.02 8.90 13.64
CA TRP A 103 23.07 9.88 13.40
C TRP A 103 22.64 10.86 12.30
N LYS A 104 22.82 12.17 12.55
CA LYS A 104 22.68 13.31 11.61
C LYS A 104 21.57 13.17 10.55
N ASP A 105 20.42 13.78 10.81
CA ASP A 105 19.28 13.94 9.87
C ASP A 105 18.64 12.63 9.37
N GLN A 106 19.08 11.48 9.88
CA GLN A 106 18.48 10.19 9.58
C GLN A 106 17.59 9.72 10.73
N THR A 107 16.48 9.07 10.35
CA THR A 107 15.65 8.37 11.32
C THR A 107 15.93 6.88 11.25
N ALA A 108 16.27 6.28 12.39
CA ALA A 108 16.43 4.84 12.49
C ALA A 108 15.06 4.25 12.82
N ILE A 109 14.56 3.47 11.89
CA ILE A 109 13.31 2.73 11.98
C ILE A 109 13.67 1.30 12.30
N TYR A 110 13.33 0.81 13.49
CA TYR A 110 13.63 -0.57 13.89
C TYR A 110 12.36 -1.37 14.14
N SER A 111 12.31 -2.55 13.54
CA SER A 111 11.30 -3.57 13.84
C SER A 111 11.95 -4.79 14.48
N ILE A 112 11.25 -5.42 15.41
CA ILE A 112 11.64 -6.72 15.95
C ILE A 112 10.70 -7.75 15.33
N SER A 113 11.28 -8.71 14.60
CA SER A 113 10.50 -9.80 14.01
C SER A 113 9.92 -10.69 15.11
N ARG A 114 8.89 -11.48 14.77
CA ARG A 114 8.33 -12.51 15.69
C ARG A 114 9.38 -13.53 16.17
N LYS A 115 10.49 -13.69 15.44
CA LYS A 115 11.63 -14.57 15.79
C LYS A 115 12.69 -13.86 16.64
N GLY A 116 12.45 -12.62 17.08
CA GLY A 116 13.39 -11.82 17.86
C GLY A 116 14.52 -11.17 17.06
N THR A 117 14.47 -11.23 15.72
CA THR A 117 15.47 -10.58 14.86
C THR A 117 15.16 -9.09 14.75
N THR A 118 16.10 -8.23 15.15
CA THR A 118 15.98 -6.79 14.92
C THR A 118 16.34 -6.45 13.48
N ASN A 119 15.39 -5.89 12.74
CA ASN A 119 15.67 -5.26 11.45
C ASN A 119 15.83 -3.76 11.70
N ILE A 120 16.90 -3.18 11.16
CA ILE A 120 17.15 -1.75 11.24
C ILE A 120 17.06 -1.20 9.83
N ILE A 121 16.22 -0.20 9.66
CA ILE A 121 15.98 0.49 8.42
C ILE A 121 16.40 1.92 8.68
N ARG A 122 17.26 2.43 7.81
CA ARG A 122 17.57 3.84 7.78
C ARG A 122 16.74 4.41 6.66
N SER A 123 15.83 5.31 7.01
CA SER A 123 15.04 6.06 6.04
C SER A 123 15.26 7.54 6.28
N SER A 124 15.52 8.23 5.18
CA SER A 124 15.49 9.69 5.10
C SER A 124 14.06 10.20 5.21
N LEU A 125 13.91 11.46 5.57
CA LEU A 125 12.62 12.13 5.62
C LEU A 125 11.96 12.15 4.23
N GLU A 126 12.78 12.34 3.19
CA GLU A 126 12.38 12.34 1.79
C GLU A 126 11.76 11.01 1.37
N GLU A 127 12.36 9.88 1.77
CA GLU A 127 11.80 8.55 1.48
C GLU A 127 10.45 8.32 2.18
N ILE A 128 10.29 8.78 3.42
CA ILE A 128 9.01 8.66 4.15
C ILE A 128 7.93 9.51 3.46
N ARG A 129 8.29 10.73 3.03
CA ARG A 129 7.39 11.62 2.28
C ARG A 129 7.00 11.02 0.93
N GLN A 130 7.96 10.45 0.20
CA GLN A 130 7.68 9.80 -1.07
C GLN A 130 6.66 8.66 -0.92
N VAL A 131 6.77 7.83 0.14
CA VAL A 131 5.77 6.80 0.41
C VAL A 131 4.39 7.40 0.67
N ALA A 132 4.31 8.55 1.35
CA ALA A 132 3.05 9.24 1.59
C ALA A 132 2.42 9.75 0.28
N ASP A 133 3.25 10.29 -0.61
CA ASP A 133 2.84 10.81 -1.92
C ASP A 133 2.39 9.67 -2.83
N ASP A 134 3.15 8.57 -2.90
CA ASP A 134 2.80 7.37 -3.67
C ASP A 134 1.44 6.79 -3.22
N LEU A 135 1.16 6.79 -1.90
CA LEU A 135 -0.14 6.35 -1.37
C LEU A 135 -1.29 7.23 -1.85
N ASN A 136 -1.09 8.54 -1.95
CA ASN A 136 -2.13 9.44 -2.43
C ASN A 136 -2.32 9.29 -3.96
N GLU A 137 -1.23 9.21 -4.72
CA GLU A 137 -1.30 8.99 -6.16
C GLU A 137 -2.03 7.68 -6.50
N TYR A 138 -1.73 6.59 -5.79
CA TYR A 138 -2.40 5.31 -6.00
C TYR A 138 -3.82 5.25 -5.43
N PHE A 139 -4.17 6.11 -4.47
CA PHE A 139 -5.57 6.30 -4.09
C PHE A 139 -6.37 6.87 -5.28
N ASP A 140 -5.86 7.95 -5.90
CA ASP A 140 -6.54 8.58 -7.03
C ASP A 140 -6.60 7.64 -8.25
N PHE A 141 -5.49 6.97 -8.57
CA PHE A 141 -5.44 5.98 -9.65
C PHE A 141 -6.38 4.79 -9.40
N GLY A 142 -6.37 4.22 -8.19
CA GLY A 142 -7.24 3.09 -7.83
C GLY A 142 -8.71 3.44 -7.92
N HIS A 143 -9.10 4.63 -7.47
CA HIS A 143 -10.48 5.14 -7.57
C HIS A 143 -10.92 5.32 -9.03
N MET A 144 -10.09 5.96 -9.87
CA MET A 144 -10.39 6.12 -11.29
C MET A 144 -10.51 4.78 -12.00
N LEU A 145 -9.60 3.84 -11.72
CA LEU A 145 -9.59 2.52 -12.33
C LEU A 145 -10.82 1.69 -11.92
N SER A 146 -11.22 1.72 -10.64
CA SER A 146 -12.43 1.03 -10.21
C SER A 146 -13.69 1.58 -10.87
N ASN A 147 -13.76 2.90 -11.07
CA ASN A 147 -14.89 3.55 -11.74
C ASN A 147 -14.92 3.17 -13.23
N TYR A 148 -13.77 3.18 -13.91
CA TYR A 148 -13.66 2.69 -15.29
C TYR A 148 -14.20 1.25 -15.41
N ILE A 149 -13.70 0.32 -14.60
CA ILE A 149 -14.13 -1.09 -14.61
C ILE A 149 -15.63 -1.22 -14.37
N ALA A 150 -16.16 -0.56 -13.33
CA ALA A 150 -17.58 -0.61 -13.01
C ALA A 150 -18.46 -0.06 -14.15
N SER A 151 -17.98 0.96 -14.85
CA SER A 151 -18.76 1.64 -15.89
C SER A 151 -18.72 0.94 -17.25
N GLU A 152 -17.54 0.51 -17.71
CA GLU A 152 -17.33 -0.05 -19.05
C GLU A 152 -17.55 -1.57 -19.09
N VAL A 153 -17.07 -2.29 -18.07
CA VAL A 153 -17.11 -3.77 -18.09
C VAL A 153 -18.47 -4.29 -17.64
N HIS A 154 -19.05 -3.69 -16.59
CA HIS A 154 -20.33 -4.14 -16.04
C HIS A 154 -21.53 -3.36 -16.55
N ARG A 155 -21.32 -2.31 -17.36
CA ARG A 155 -22.37 -1.38 -17.84
C ARG A 155 -23.26 -0.78 -16.75
N ALA A 156 -22.87 -0.89 -15.47
CA ALA A 156 -23.67 -0.45 -14.34
C ALA A 156 -23.96 1.06 -14.40
N ALA A 157 -23.02 1.84 -14.94
CA ALA A 157 -23.20 3.28 -15.16
C ALA A 157 -24.23 3.56 -16.28
N LEU A 158 -24.22 2.79 -17.37
CA LEU A 158 -25.19 2.91 -18.46
C LEU A 158 -26.60 2.55 -17.99
N GLU A 159 -26.75 1.48 -17.22
CA GLU A 159 -28.04 1.04 -16.66
C GLU A 159 -28.64 2.07 -15.69
N ALA A 160 -27.79 2.82 -14.99
CA ALA A 160 -28.19 3.89 -14.07
C ALA A 160 -28.32 5.28 -14.73
N GLY A 161 -28.08 5.41 -16.05
CA GLY A 161 -28.14 6.69 -16.77
C GLY A 161 -27.04 7.69 -16.38
N MET A 162 -25.92 7.21 -15.84
CA MET A 162 -24.78 8.02 -15.40
C MET A 162 -23.75 8.22 -16.53
N MET A 163 -22.95 9.29 -16.42
CA MET A 163 -21.79 9.47 -17.31
C MET A 163 -20.81 8.30 -17.15
N VAL A 164 -20.38 7.75 -18.29
CA VAL A 164 -19.49 6.59 -18.36
C VAL A 164 -18.04 7.07 -18.44
N VAL A 165 -17.16 6.48 -17.63
CA VAL A 165 -15.72 6.71 -17.72
C VAL A 165 -15.19 5.80 -18.81
N SER A 166 -15.00 6.32 -20.01
CA SER A 166 -14.72 5.51 -21.21
C SER A 166 -13.24 5.24 -21.49
N LYS A 167 -12.33 5.73 -20.64
CA LYS A 167 -10.88 5.57 -20.85
C LYS A 167 -10.22 4.98 -19.62
N VAL A 168 -9.33 4.01 -19.86
CA VAL A 168 -8.44 3.49 -18.82
C VAL A 168 -7.59 4.66 -18.29
N PRO A 169 -7.49 4.85 -16.97
CA PRO A 169 -6.66 5.92 -16.42
C PRO A 169 -5.18 5.69 -16.77
N PRO A 170 -4.40 6.77 -16.96
CA PRO A 170 -2.97 6.65 -17.24
C PRO A 170 -2.26 5.96 -16.06
N LEU A 171 -1.26 5.15 -16.38
CA LEU A 171 -0.49 4.43 -15.36
C LEU A 171 0.44 5.40 -14.62
N PRO A 172 0.34 5.54 -13.29
CA PRO A 172 1.31 6.31 -12.52
C PRO A 172 2.68 5.60 -12.49
N PRO A 173 3.75 6.27 -12.06
CA PRO A 173 5.02 5.63 -11.75
C PRO A 173 4.85 4.54 -10.69
N MET A 174 5.62 3.44 -10.78
CA MET A 174 5.60 2.40 -9.75
C MET A 174 6.09 2.98 -8.41
N PRO A 175 5.48 2.62 -7.25
CA PRO A 175 5.87 3.18 -5.97
C PRO A 175 7.32 2.90 -5.62
N PHE A 176 7.91 3.83 -4.88
CA PHE A 176 9.22 3.64 -4.28
C PHE A 176 9.22 2.43 -3.34
N THR A 177 10.30 1.63 -3.33
CA THR A 177 10.42 0.47 -2.42
C THR A 177 11.45 0.76 -1.35
N LEU A 178 11.02 0.72 -0.07
CA LEU A 178 11.95 0.87 1.05
C LEU A 178 12.88 -0.34 1.13
N ILE A 179 14.20 -0.09 1.05
CA ILE A 179 15.20 -1.15 1.09
C ILE A 179 15.53 -1.50 2.55
N LEU A 180 15.29 -2.76 2.91
CA LEU A 180 15.62 -3.30 4.23
C LEU A 180 17.10 -3.71 4.26
N ALA A 181 17.91 -2.98 5.03
CA ALA A 181 19.26 -3.45 5.37
C ALA A 181 19.16 -4.50 6.50
N SER A 182 19.40 -5.77 6.20
CA SER A 182 19.49 -6.79 7.26
C SER A 182 20.85 -6.70 7.97
N VAL A 183 20.86 -6.28 9.23
CA VAL A 183 22.04 -6.42 10.09
C VAL A 183 21.98 -7.80 10.74
N GLN A 184 22.71 -8.77 10.20
CA GLN A 184 22.91 -10.04 10.93
C GLN A 184 23.74 -9.75 12.18
N ARG A 185 23.14 -9.93 13.38
CA ARG A 185 23.93 -10.03 14.61
C ARG A 185 24.86 -11.24 14.45
N ARG A 186 26.16 -11.02 14.24
CA ARG A 186 27.16 -12.06 14.47
C ARG A 186 26.96 -12.52 15.92
N ARG A 187 26.70 -13.81 16.14
CA ARG A 187 26.72 -14.37 17.50
C ARG A 187 28.08 -14.02 18.09
N PRO A 188 28.17 -13.52 19.33
CA PRO A 188 29.45 -13.48 20.01
C PRO A 188 29.93 -14.93 20.05
N GLU A 189 31.07 -15.19 19.41
CA GLU A 189 31.78 -16.44 19.56
C GLU A 189 32.03 -16.59 21.07
N THR A 190 31.37 -17.58 21.66
CA THR A 190 31.61 -17.99 23.03
C THR A 190 33.07 -18.41 23.10
N LEU A 191 33.92 -17.52 23.62
CA LEU A 191 35.24 -17.85 24.11
C LEU A 191 35.05 -18.71 25.37
N PHE A 192 35.09 -20.03 25.17
CA PHE A 192 35.35 -21.01 26.22
C PHE A 192 36.60 -21.79 25.83
#